data_AF-A0A7X7EXH8-F1
#
_entry.id   AF-A0A7X7EXH8-F1
#
_cell.length_a   1.000
_cell.length_b   1.000
_cell.length_c   1.000
_cell.angle_alpha   90.00
_cell.angle_beta   90.00
_cell.angle_gamma   90.00
#
_symmetry.space_group_name_H-M   'P 1'
#
loop_
_entity.id
_entity.type
_entity.pdbx_description
1 polymer ?
#
loop_
_entity_poly.entity_id
_entity_poly.type
_entity_poly.pdbx_seq_one_letter_code
_entity_poly.pdbx_strand_id
1 'polypeptide(L)'
;ELPLYAKIERHFLAKLPDEEDAIVTDTKKVINTLNSLCILMDHRLGLLKLSQTRNIKEYNDRFIARRLNPEKGHEFMPYIVLIIDEFADLIMTSGREVEAPIGRLAQLSRAVGIHLIISTQRPSVSIITGFIKANFPSRIAFRVFSGVDSRTILDSTGADRLVGRGDALISQGGEPIRVQCAFIDTPEIEELTEYIGSQQGYPEAFHLPEYVGDEETGNGNNEVDLKKRDPLFDEAARLVVQHQQGSTSLIQRRMQLGYNRAGRIIDQLEAAGIVGPFEGSKAREVIVQDPQTLEQILKKLDQENL
;
A
#
# COMPACT_ATOMS: atom_id res chain seq x y z
N GLU A 1 -21.38 1.62 9.05
CA GLU A 1 -21.23 0.54 8.05
C GLU A 1 -19.83 -0.04 8.02
N LEU A 2 -18.78 0.79 7.89
CA LEU A 2 -17.37 0.33 7.88
C LEU A 2 -16.96 -0.64 9.02
N PRO A 3 -17.42 -0.50 10.27
CA PRO A 3 -17.06 -1.43 11.35
C PRO A 3 -17.48 -2.89 11.13
N LEU A 4 -18.50 -3.16 10.30
CA LEU A 4 -18.93 -4.52 10.01
C LEU A 4 -17.85 -5.31 9.26
N TYR A 5 -17.04 -4.62 8.44
CA TYR A 5 -15.97 -5.25 7.68
C TYR A 5 -14.74 -5.61 8.53
N ALA A 6 -14.62 -5.10 9.76
CA ALA A 6 -13.58 -5.54 10.68
C ALA A 6 -13.68 -7.04 10.98
N LYS A 7 -14.88 -7.62 10.92
CA LYS A 7 -15.11 -9.08 11.11
C LYS A 7 -14.39 -9.94 10.05
N ILE A 8 -14.08 -9.38 8.89
CA ILE A 8 -13.46 -10.09 7.76
C ILE A 8 -12.00 -9.66 7.53
N GLU A 9 -11.39 -8.97 8.50
CA GLU A 9 -10.04 -8.42 8.39
C GLU A 9 -9.01 -9.49 8.03
N ARG A 10 -9.07 -10.63 8.72
CA ARG A 10 -8.15 -11.77 8.58
C ARG A 10 -8.42 -12.64 7.33
N HIS A 11 -9.36 -12.23 6.48
CA HIS A 11 -9.75 -13.00 5.30
C HIS A 11 -9.50 -12.21 4.02
N PHE A 12 -9.94 -10.94 3.98
CA PHE A 12 -9.99 -10.18 2.74
C PHE A 12 -9.41 -8.76 2.83
N LEU A 13 -8.99 -8.30 4.02
CA LEU A 13 -8.44 -6.96 4.16
C LEU A 13 -6.92 -6.95 4.13
N ALA A 14 -6.38 -5.82 3.68
CA ALA A 14 -4.97 -5.53 3.68
C ALA A 14 -4.71 -4.27 4.50
N LYS A 15 -3.58 -4.21 5.21
CA LYS A 15 -3.21 -3.07 6.04
C LYS A 15 -1.72 -2.76 5.98
N LEU A 16 -1.34 -1.54 6.36
CA LEU A 16 0.06 -1.20 6.53
C LEU A 16 0.62 -1.92 7.78
N PRO A 17 1.93 -2.26 7.81
CA PRO A 17 2.50 -3.11 8.88
C PRO A 17 2.33 -2.56 10.30
N ASP A 18 2.39 -1.24 10.46
CA ASP A 18 2.31 -0.56 11.76
C ASP A 18 0.91 -0.04 12.09
N GLU A 19 -0.10 -0.43 11.30
CA GLU A 19 -1.48 0.03 11.49
C GLU A 19 -2.34 -1.03 12.17
N GLU A 20 -3.08 -0.60 13.19
CA GLU A 20 -4.04 -1.47 13.90
C GLU A 20 -5.20 -1.84 12.97
N ASP A 21 -5.79 -0.85 12.32
CA ASP A 21 -6.97 -0.98 11.48
C ASP A 21 -6.64 -1.10 9.99
N ALA A 22 -7.32 -2.02 9.29
CA ALA A 22 -7.22 -2.14 7.83
C ALA A 22 -8.06 -1.09 7.07
N ILE A 23 -9.02 -0.46 7.73
CA ILE A 23 -9.87 0.57 7.12
C ILE A 23 -9.28 1.94 7.42
N VAL A 24 -8.85 2.63 6.37
CA VAL A 24 -8.14 3.90 6.49
C VAL A 24 -9.10 5.07 6.40
N THR A 25 -9.17 5.89 7.44
CA THR A 25 -10.00 7.11 7.48
C THR A 25 -9.19 8.41 7.48
N ASP A 26 -7.91 8.35 7.84
CA ASP A 26 -7.03 9.52 7.89
C ASP A 26 -6.36 9.78 6.53
N THR A 27 -6.38 11.04 6.07
CA THR A 27 -5.87 11.42 4.74
C THR A 27 -4.38 11.13 4.57
N LYS A 28 -3.55 11.31 5.61
CA LYS A 28 -2.11 11.00 5.53
C LYS A 28 -1.90 9.49 5.38
N LYS A 29 -2.64 8.69 6.15
CA LYS A 29 -2.60 7.23 6.02
C LYS A 29 -3.06 6.75 4.65
N VAL A 30 -4.04 7.43 4.03
CA VAL A 30 -4.46 7.13 2.65
C VAL A 30 -3.32 7.34 1.67
N ILE A 31 -2.59 8.46 1.77
CA ILE A 31 -1.42 8.73 0.92
C ILE A 31 -0.36 7.65 1.10
N ASN A 32 -0.08 7.25 2.35
CA ASN A 32 0.87 6.18 2.65
C ASN A 32 0.44 4.84 2.03
N THR A 33 -0.85 4.52 2.13
CA THR A 33 -1.43 3.30 1.54
C THR A 33 -1.31 3.31 0.01
N LEU A 34 -1.61 4.43 -0.64
CA LEU A 34 -1.48 4.57 -2.10
C LEU A 34 -0.03 4.38 -2.57
N ASN A 35 0.94 4.95 -1.85
CA ASN A 35 2.34 4.79 -2.19
C ASN A 35 2.86 3.38 -1.87
N SER A 36 2.42 2.78 -0.78
CA SER A 36 2.66 1.37 -0.46
C SER A 36 2.17 0.43 -1.57
N LEU A 37 0.98 0.69 -2.13
CA LEU A 37 0.47 -0.04 -3.29
C LEU A 37 1.32 0.17 -4.54
N CYS A 38 1.91 1.36 -4.73
CA CYS A 38 2.86 1.59 -5.82
C CYS A 38 4.14 0.77 -5.64
N ILE A 39 4.66 0.65 -4.41
CA ILE A 39 5.80 -0.24 -4.09
C ILE A 39 5.43 -1.70 -4.39
N LEU A 40 4.25 -2.15 -3.96
CA LEU A 40 3.78 -3.50 -4.24
C LEU A 40 3.68 -3.74 -5.76
N MET A 41 3.12 -2.78 -6.50
CA MET A 41 3.02 -2.84 -7.96
C MET A 41 4.39 -3.03 -8.61
N ASP A 42 5.39 -2.23 -8.22
CA ASP A 42 6.76 -2.32 -8.75
C ASP A 42 7.42 -3.67 -8.40
N HIS A 43 7.23 -4.14 -7.17
CA HIS A 43 7.72 -5.45 -6.74
C HIS A 43 7.14 -6.57 -7.60
N ARG A 44 5.82 -6.57 -7.82
CA ARG A 44 5.13 -7.55 -8.66
C ARG A 44 5.57 -7.47 -10.12
N LEU A 45 5.77 -6.27 -10.66
CA LEU A 45 6.35 -6.09 -12.01
C LEU A 45 7.74 -6.73 -12.11
N GLY A 46 8.57 -6.59 -11.07
CA GLY A 46 9.86 -7.28 -10.95
C GLY A 46 9.72 -8.80 -10.99
N LEU A 47 8.79 -9.36 -10.22
CA LEU A 47 8.51 -10.81 -10.20
C LEU A 47 8.02 -11.33 -11.56
N LEU A 48 7.14 -10.59 -12.24
CA LEU A 48 6.70 -10.94 -13.61
C LEU A 48 7.88 -10.98 -14.59
N LYS A 49 8.78 -10.00 -14.50
CA LYS A 49 10.00 -9.94 -15.34
C LYS A 49 10.94 -11.11 -15.06
N LEU A 50 11.21 -11.42 -13.79
CA LEU A 50 12.09 -12.52 -13.39
C LEU A 50 11.54 -13.89 -13.81
N SER A 51 10.23 -14.07 -13.69
CA SER A 51 9.54 -15.31 -14.08
C SER A 51 9.22 -15.41 -15.57
N GLN A 52 9.45 -14.35 -16.35
CA GLN A 52 9.08 -14.24 -17.77
C GLN A 52 7.59 -14.56 -18.00
N THR A 53 6.72 -13.96 -17.18
CA THR A 53 5.27 -14.08 -17.29
C THR A 53 4.64 -12.75 -17.64
N ARG A 54 3.48 -12.79 -18.30
CA ARG A 54 2.82 -11.57 -18.80
C ARG A 54 1.90 -10.92 -17.78
N ASN A 55 1.35 -11.71 -16.87
CA ASN A 55 0.37 -11.25 -15.89
C ASN A 55 0.35 -12.15 -14.65
N ILE A 56 -0.32 -11.66 -13.61
CA ILE A 56 -0.49 -12.33 -12.32
C ILE A 56 -1.07 -13.75 -12.44
N LYS A 57 -2.00 -13.98 -13.39
CA LYS A 57 -2.61 -15.30 -13.57
C LYS A 57 -1.57 -16.32 -14.02
N GLU A 58 -0.84 -16.02 -15.08
CA GLU A 58 0.23 -16.89 -15.59
C GLU A 58 1.33 -17.10 -14.54
N TYR A 59 1.69 -16.04 -13.81
CA TYR A 59 2.64 -16.12 -12.72
C TYR A 59 2.17 -17.09 -11.62
N ASN A 60 0.93 -16.93 -11.13
CA ASN A 60 0.38 -17.75 -10.07
C ASN A 60 0.21 -19.21 -10.52
N ASP A 61 -0.19 -19.44 -11.77
CA ASP A 61 -0.26 -20.79 -12.34
C ASP A 61 1.11 -21.48 -12.29
N ARG A 62 2.19 -20.77 -12.64
CA ARG A 62 3.57 -21.29 -12.52
C ARG A 62 4.01 -21.48 -11.06
N PHE A 63 3.62 -20.58 -10.16
CA PHE A 63 3.92 -20.71 -8.74
C PHE A 63 3.27 -21.96 -8.12
N ILE A 64 1.96 -22.15 -8.37
CA ILE A 64 1.19 -23.32 -7.92
C ILE A 64 1.78 -24.61 -8.50
N ALA A 65 2.16 -24.60 -9.78
CA ALA A 65 2.82 -25.71 -10.45
C ALA A 65 4.29 -25.94 -9.99
N ARG A 66 4.75 -25.26 -8.92
CA ARG A 66 6.10 -25.36 -8.34
C ARG A 66 7.23 -25.07 -9.34
N ARG A 67 6.96 -24.24 -10.36
CA ARG A 67 7.95 -23.80 -11.36
C ARG A 67 8.71 -22.53 -10.96
N LEU A 68 8.28 -21.88 -9.87
CA LEU A 68 8.93 -20.71 -9.29
C LEU A 68 9.43 -21.06 -7.90
N ASN A 69 10.72 -20.81 -7.62
CA ASN A 69 11.35 -21.17 -6.35
C ASN A 69 11.11 -20.08 -5.29
N PRO A 70 10.44 -20.36 -4.17
CA PRO A 70 10.25 -19.41 -3.09
C PRO A 70 11.55 -18.88 -2.46
N GLU A 71 12.62 -19.68 -2.43
CA GLU A 71 13.93 -19.26 -1.92
C GLU A 71 14.58 -18.15 -2.77
N LYS A 72 14.08 -17.95 -4.00
CA LYS A 72 14.48 -16.83 -4.88
C LYS A 72 13.57 -15.61 -4.74
N GLY A 73 12.74 -15.56 -3.71
CA GLY A 73 11.81 -14.45 -3.44
C GLY A 73 10.48 -14.54 -4.20
N HIS A 74 10.19 -15.68 -4.84
CA HIS A 74 8.87 -15.87 -5.45
C HIS A 74 7.83 -16.20 -4.38
N GLU A 75 6.69 -15.51 -4.45
CA GLU A 75 5.54 -15.76 -3.59
C GLU A 75 4.26 -15.80 -4.42
N PHE A 76 3.18 -16.36 -3.87
CA PHE A 76 1.86 -16.27 -4.50
C PHE A 76 1.34 -14.83 -4.42
N MET A 77 0.82 -14.30 -5.52
CA MET A 77 0.31 -12.92 -5.57
C MET A 77 -1.22 -12.91 -5.51
N PRO A 78 -1.85 -12.49 -4.40
CA PRO A 78 -3.30 -12.30 -4.37
C PRO A 78 -3.73 -11.08 -5.19
N TYR A 79 -4.94 -11.07 -5.71
CA TYR A 79 -5.52 -9.83 -6.28
C TYR A 79 -5.77 -8.82 -5.16
N ILE A 80 -5.47 -7.55 -5.42
CA ILE A 80 -5.74 -6.45 -4.51
C ILE A 80 -6.78 -5.54 -5.14
N VAL A 81 -7.83 -5.20 -4.41
CA VAL A 81 -8.83 -4.22 -4.83
C VAL A 81 -8.80 -3.06 -3.86
N LEU A 82 -8.36 -1.90 -4.32
CA LEU A 82 -8.44 -0.65 -3.57
C LEU A 82 -9.82 -0.03 -3.80
N ILE A 83 -10.56 0.16 -2.72
CA ILE A 83 -11.87 0.83 -2.74
C ILE A 83 -11.71 2.17 -2.03
N ILE A 84 -11.99 3.26 -2.73
CA ILE A 84 -12.04 4.60 -2.17
C ILE A 84 -13.49 5.03 -2.16
N ASP A 85 -14.06 5.14 -0.97
CA ASP A 85 -15.35 5.78 -0.80
C ASP A 85 -15.18 7.29 -0.72
N GLU A 86 -16.00 8.02 -1.48
CA GLU A 86 -15.94 9.48 -1.59
C GLU A 86 -14.55 10.06 -1.91
N PHE A 87 -14.07 9.75 -3.12
CA PHE A 87 -12.81 10.24 -3.66
C PHE A 87 -12.66 11.78 -3.64
N ALA A 88 -13.77 12.54 -3.66
CA ALA A 88 -13.75 13.98 -3.64
C ALA A 88 -13.06 14.56 -2.40
N ASP A 89 -13.28 13.96 -1.23
CA ASP A 89 -12.77 14.48 0.03
C ASP A 89 -11.23 14.35 0.11
N LEU A 90 -10.67 13.35 -0.58
CA LEU A 90 -9.22 13.20 -0.72
C LEU A 90 -8.62 14.25 -1.64
N ILE A 91 -9.24 14.50 -2.79
CA ILE A 91 -8.73 15.47 -3.77
C ILE A 91 -8.80 16.90 -3.24
N MET A 92 -9.86 17.23 -2.51
CA MET A 92 -10.01 18.57 -1.92
C MET A 92 -8.99 18.85 -0.81
N THR A 93 -8.48 17.81 -0.15
CA THR A 93 -7.52 17.96 0.96
C THR A 93 -6.06 17.89 0.49
N SER A 94 -5.74 16.92 -0.37
CA SER A 94 -4.35 16.57 -0.73
C SER A 94 -4.16 16.31 -2.23
N GLY A 95 -5.00 16.94 -3.07
CA GLY A 95 -5.15 16.73 -4.52
C GLY A 95 -3.98 16.08 -5.26
N ARG A 96 -2.83 16.76 -5.32
CA ARG A 96 -1.67 16.29 -6.11
C ARG A 96 -1.02 15.02 -5.54
N GLU A 97 -0.96 14.89 -4.23
CA GLU A 97 -0.34 13.74 -3.53
C GLU A 97 -1.20 12.47 -3.64
N VAL A 98 -2.50 12.64 -3.91
CA VAL A 98 -3.44 11.53 -4.10
C VAL A 98 -3.60 11.18 -5.60
N GLU A 99 -3.73 12.19 -6.47
CA GLU A 99 -4.01 11.98 -7.90
C GLU A 99 -2.84 11.28 -8.61
N ALA A 100 -1.58 11.59 -8.26
CA ALA A 100 -0.41 11.01 -8.91
C ALA A 100 -0.26 9.49 -8.67
N PRO A 101 -0.29 8.98 -7.41
CA PRO A 101 -0.29 7.53 -7.15
C PRO A 101 -1.46 6.81 -7.79
N ILE A 102 -2.67 7.37 -7.72
CA ILE A 102 -3.87 6.78 -8.33
C ILE A 102 -3.71 6.65 -9.84
N GLY A 103 -3.22 7.70 -10.50
CA GLY A 103 -2.95 7.67 -11.93
C GLY A 103 -1.93 6.59 -12.30
N ARG A 104 -0.82 6.50 -11.56
CA ARG A 104 0.22 5.49 -11.79
C ARG A 104 -0.33 4.08 -11.61
N LEU A 105 -1.07 3.84 -10.54
CA LEU A 105 -1.73 2.55 -10.29
C LEU A 105 -2.69 2.23 -11.44
N ALA A 106 -3.61 3.13 -11.78
CA ALA A 106 -4.59 2.89 -12.84
C ALA A 106 -3.96 2.56 -14.20
N GLN A 107 -2.78 3.12 -14.51
CA GLN A 107 -2.05 2.85 -15.75
C GLN A 107 -1.35 1.49 -15.80
N LEU A 108 -0.68 1.10 -14.72
CA LEU A 108 0.30 0.00 -14.75
C LEU A 108 -0.14 -1.26 -13.97
N SER A 109 -1.16 -1.15 -13.13
CA SER A 109 -1.56 -2.20 -12.19
C SER A 109 -2.23 -3.44 -12.80
N ARG A 110 -2.83 -3.32 -14.01
CA ARG A 110 -3.68 -4.36 -14.60
C ARG A 110 -2.98 -5.73 -14.69
N ALA A 111 -1.73 -5.74 -15.13
CA ALA A 111 -0.97 -6.99 -15.31
C ALA A 111 -0.58 -7.63 -13.97
N VAL A 112 -0.40 -6.81 -12.92
CA VAL A 112 0.03 -7.26 -11.58
C VAL A 112 -1.13 -7.51 -10.61
N GLY A 113 -2.37 -7.42 -11.09
CA GLY A 113 -3.57 -7.77 -10.34
C GLY A 113 -3.89 -6.82 -9.18
N ILE A 114 -3.60 -5.52 -9.35
CA ILE A 114 -4.12 -4.47 -8.46
C ILE A 114 -5.23 -3.74 -9.24
N HIS A 115 -6.38 -3.53 -8.61
CA HIS A 115 -7.56 -2.93 -9.22
C HIS A 115 -8.11 -1.81 -8.34
N LEU A 116 -8.64 -0.76 -8.96
CA LEU A 116 -9.11 0.43 -8.25
C LEU A 116 -10.60 0.62 -8.50
N ILE A 117 -11.35 0.85 -7.44
CA ILE A 117 -12.74 1.30 -7.46
C ILE A 117 -12.77 2.63 -6.69
N ILE A 118 -13.18 3.69 -7.37
CA ILE A 118 -13.35 5.01 -6.76
C ILE A 118 -14.83 5.39 -6.88
N SER A 119 -15.44 5.81 -5.76
CA SER A 119 -16.79 6.34 -5.72
C SER A 119 -16.74 7.85 -5.41
N THR A 120 -17.79 8.57 -5.79
CA THR A 120 -18.00 9.96 -5.32
C THR A 120 -19.47 10.33 -5.48
N GLN A 121 -19.99 11.12 -4.54
CA GLN A 121 -21.31 11.75 -4.67
C GLN A 121 -21.24 13.12 -5.33
N ARG A 122 -20.03 13.63 -5.62
CA ARG A 122 -19.79 14.96 -6.18
C ARG A 122 -19.26 14.86 -7.62
N PRO A 123 -20.13 14.70 -8.63
CA PRO A 123 -19.74 14.51 -10.02
C PRO A 123 -19.35 15.83 -10.72
N SER A 124 -18.41 16.58 -10.16
CA SER A 124 -17.88 17.82 -10.74
C SER A 124 -16.62 17.58 -11.56
N VAL A 125 -16.35 18.47 -12.52
CA VAL A 125 -15.14 18.41 -13.38
C VAL A 125 -13.85 18.60 -12.57
N SER A 126 -13.92 19.29 -11.43
CA SER A 126 -12.78 19.47 -10.53
C SER A 126 -12.40 18.19 -9.77
N ILE A 127 -13.33 17.25 -9.63
CA ILE A 127 -13.11 15.96 -8.95
C ILE A 127 -12.85 14.88 -9.99
N ILE A 128 -13.70 14.79 -11.00
CA ILE A 128 -13.57 13.85 -12.13
C ILE A 128 -12.81 14.56 -13.24
N THR A 129 -11.51 14.74 -13.02
CA THR A 129 -10.61 15.44 -13.96
C THR A 129 -10.45 14.64 -15.26
N GLY A 130 -9.97 15.30 -16.32
CA GLY A 130 -9.62 14.61 -17.56
C GLY A 130 -8.57 13.51 -17.37
N PHE A 131 -7.66 13.69 -16.40
CA PHE A 131 -6.65 12.70 -16.04
C PHE A 131 -7.29 11.46 -15.40
N ILE A 132 -8.23 11.63 -14.47
CA ILE A 132 -9.00 10.51 -13.92
C ILE A 132 -9.78 9.80 -15.03
N LYS A 133 -10.50 10.54 -15.89
CA LYS A 133 -11.26 9.93 -16.99
C LYS A 133 -10.38 9.12 -17.95
N ALA A 134 -9.17 9.58 -18.26
CA ALA A 134 -8.25 8.89 -19.15
C ALA A 134 -7.78 7.53 -18.60
N ASN A 135 -7.67 7.40 -17.27
CA ASN A 135 -7.16 6.20 -16.62
C ASN A 135 -8.25 5.23 -16.13
N PHE A 136 -9.50 5.69 -16.03
CA PHE A 136 -10.66 4.89 -15.62
C PHE A 136 -11.70 4.78 -16.75
N PRO A 137 -11.53 3.83 -17.68
CA PRO A 137 -12.42 3.69 -18.84
C PRO A 137 -13.76 3.02 -18.50
N SER A 138 -13.81 2.24 -17.43
CA SER A 138 -15.05 1.62 -16.93
C SER A 138 -15.69 2.54 -15.91
N ARG A 139 -16.95 2.93 -16.14
CA ARG A 139 -17.65 3.92 -15.32
C ARG A 139 -19.07 3.49 -15.07
N ILE A 140 -19.54 3.78 -13.87
CA ILE A 140 -20.90 3.50 -13.41
C ILE A 140 -21.48 4.84 -12.93
N ALA A 141 -22.64 5.21 -13.44
CA ALA A 141 -23.38 6.35 -12.93
C ALA A 141 -24.75 5.88 -12.42
N PHE A 142 -25.01 6.16 -11.15
CA PHE A 142 -26.35 6.13 -10.60
C PHE A 142 -27.10 7.42 -10.96
N ARG A 143 -28.34 7.54 -10.48
CA ARG A 143 -29.14 8.77 -10.67
C ARG A 143 -28.36 10.01 -10.22
N VAL A 144 -28.22 10.98 -11.12
CA VAL A 144 -27.64 12.30 -10.86
C VAL A 144 -28.68 13.40 -11.03
N PHE A 145 -28.35 14.63 -10.61
CA PHE A 145 -29.29 15.75 -10.63
C PHE A 145 -29.46 16.37 -12.03
N SER A 146 -28.41 16.35 -12.85
CA SER A 146 -28.43 17.04 -14.13
C SER A 146 -27.75 16.26 -15.26
N GLY A 147 -28.13 16.56 -16.50
CA GLY A 147 -27.45 16.03 -17.68
C GLY A 147 -25.98 16.48 -17.78
N VAL A 148 -25.59 17.57 -17.09
CA VAL A 148 -24.18 17.99 -16.99
C VAL A 148 -23.41 17.00 -16.13
N ASP A 149 -23.92 16.63 -14.97
CA ASP A 149 -23.31 15.62 -14.08
C ASP A 149 -23.18 14.27 -14.79
N SER A 150 -24.21 13.88 -15.55
CA SER A 150 -24.17 12.66 -16.37
C SER A 150 -22.99 12.70 -17.36
N ARG A 151 -22.79 13.82 -18.05
CA ARG A 151 -21.67 13.98 -18.99
C ARG A 151 -20.32 14.01 -18.27
N THR A 152 -20.25 14.56 -17.06
CA THR A 152 -19.02 14.54 -16.26
C THR A 152 -18.56 13.11 -15.97
N ILE A 153 -19.50 12.20 -15.67
CA ILE A 153 -19.18 10.79 -15.37
C ILE A 153 -19.03 9.95 -16.65
N LEU A 154 -20.02 9.97 -17.55
CA LEU A 154 -20.14 9.00 -18.65
C LEU A 154 -19.75 9.56 -20.02
N ASP A 155 -19.34 10.84 -20.12
CA ASP A 155 -19.20 11.58 -21.38
C ASP A 155 -20.49 11.56 -22.24
N SER A 156 -21.64 11.23 -21.62
CA SER A 156 -22.95 11.09 -22.23
C SER A 156 -24.07 11.46 -21.24
N THR A 157 -25.24 11.83 -21.76
CA THR A 157 -26.44 12.12 -20.95
C THR A 157 -27.24 10.85 -20.66
N GLY A 158 -28.13 10.87 -19.67
CA GLY A 158 -29.06 9.78 -19.39
C GLY A 158 -29.13 9.38 -17.92
N ALA A 159 -28.05 9.59 -17.16
CA ALA A 159 -28.03 9.29 -15.73
C ALA A 159 -28.99 10.19 -14.93
N ASP A 160 -29.28 11.39 -15.44
CA ASP A 160 -30.27 12.33 -14.91
C ASP A 160 -31.73 11.83 -15.01
N ARG A 161 -31.97 10.81 -15.84
CA ARG A 161 -33.29 10.22 -16.09
C ARG A 161 -33.51 8.90 -15.35
N LEU A 162 -32.51 8.43 -14.59
CA LEU A 162 -32.62 7.21 -13.81
C LEU A 162 -33.61 7.39 -12.66
N VAL A 163 -34.25 6.29 -12.26
CA VAL A 163 -35.28 6.31 -11.21
C VAL A 163 -34.70 6.25 -9.80
N GLY A 164 -33.40 5.95 -9.66
CA GLY A 164 -32.71 5.76 -8.38
C GLY A 164 -32.82 4.33 -7.87
N ARG A 165 -32.52 4.10 -6.58
CA ARG A 165 -32.65 2.78 -5.90
C ARG A 165 -32.00 1.62 -6.68
N GLY A 166 -30.74 1.79 -7.08
CA GLY A 166 -29.98 0.76 -7.81
C GLY A 166 -30.09 0.83 -9.34
N ASP A 167 -30.93 1.70 -9.90
CA ASP A 167 -30.94 1.97 -11.34
C ASP A 167 -29.69 2.75 -11.75
N ALA A 168 -28.91 2.19 -12.68
CA ALA A 168 -27.59 2.67 -13.06
C ALA A 168 -27.32 2.56 -14.57
N LEU A 169 -26.38 3.36 -15.06
CA LEU A 169 -25.77 3.24 -16.38
C LEU A 169 -24.32 2.80 -16.24
N ILE A 170 -23.91 1.79 -16.99
CA ILE A 170 -22.52 1.31 -17.05
C ILE A 170 -21.97 1.57 -18.44
N SER A 171 -20.79 2.19 -18.53
CA SER A 171 -20.03 2.34 -19.78
C SER A 171 -18.62 1.79 -19.63
N GLN A 172 -18.14 1.11 -20.68
CA GLN A 172 -16.76 0.64 -20.80
C GLN A 172 -16.11 1.25 -22.06
N GLY A 173 -16.23 2.57 -22.21
CA GLY A 173 -15.74 3.31 -23.39
C GLY A 173 -16.65 3.25 -24.62
N GLY A 174 -17.87 2.75 -24.46
CA GLY A 174 -18.91 2.70 -25.49
C GLY A 174 -20.24 3.26 -24.99
N GLU A 175 -21.32 2.96 -25.72
CA GLU A 175 -22.67 3.38 -25.31
C GLU A 175 -23.02 2.83 -23.91
N PRO A 176 -23.56 3.67 -23.01
CA PRO A 176 -23.94 3.21 -21.69
C PRO A 176 -25.07 2.18 -21.74
N ILE A 177 -24.90 1.09 -20.99
CA ILE A 177 -25.90 0.05 -20.80
C ILE A 177 -26.63 0.32 -19.48
N ARG A 178 -27.96 0.36 -19.53
CA ARG A 178 -28.78 0.49 -18.33
C ARG A 178 -28.91 -0.84 -17.61
N VAL A 179 -28.67 -0.83 -16.30
CA VAL A 179 -28.72 -1.99 -15.43
C VAL A 179 -29.45 -1.65 -14.13
N GLN A 180 -30.11 -2.64 -13.55
CA GLN A 180 -30.64 -2.56 -12.20
C GLN A 180 -29.71 -3.34 -11.27
N CYS A 181 -29.06 -2.65 -10.34
CA CYS A 181 -28.24 -3.26 -9.31
C CYS A 181 -29.09 -4.08 -8.34
N ALA A 182 -28.53 -5.20 -7.88
CA ALA A 182 -29.07 -5.94 -6.76
C ALA A 182 -29.06 -5.06 -5.51
N PHE A 183 -30.12 -5.18 -4.71
CA PHE A 183 -30.21 -4.55 -3.41
C PHE A 183 -29.72 -5.53 -2.34
N ILE A 184 -28.95 -5.02 -1.40
CA ILE A 184 -28.54 -5.72 -0.18
C ILE A 184 -28.71 -4.74 0.98
N ASP A 185 -29.33 -5.18 2.07
CA ASP A 185 -29.54 -4.35 3.25
C ASP A 185 -28.46 -4.58 4.32
N THR A 186 -28.49 -3.75 5.38
CA THR A 186 -27.49 -3.84 6.46
C THR A 186 -27.56 -5.18 7.22
N PRO A 187 -28.74 -5.73 7.58
CA PRO A 187 -28.83 -7.07 8.15
C PRO A 187 -28.18 -8.18 7.30
N GLU A 188 -28.41 -8.17 5.98
CA GLU A 188 -27.78 -9.14 5.07
C GLU A 188 -26.25 -9.00 5.04
N ILE A 189 -25.73 -7.76 5.08
CA ILE A 189 -24.28 -7.50 5.18
C ILE A 189 -23.73 -8.02 6.52
N GLU A 190 -24.45 -7.82 7.61
CA GLU A 190 -24.04 -8.30 8.93
C GLU A 190 -23.99 -9.83 8.99
N GLU A 191 -25.01 -10.50 8.47
CA GLU A 191 -25.04 -11.97 8.37
C GLU A 191 -23.89 -12.49 7.51
N LEU A 192 -23.62 -11.86 6.37
CA LEU A 192 -22.54 -12.26 5.46
C LEU A 192 -21.15 -12.07 6.09
N THR A 193 -20.92 -10.92 6.73
CA THR A 193 -19.63 -10.62 7.39
C THR A 193 -19.40 -11.51 8.61
N GLU A 194 -20.45 -11.85 9.36
CA GLU A 194 -20.40 -12.83 10.45
C GLU A 194 -20.08 -14.24 9.92
N TYR A 195 -20.80 -14.68 8.89
CA TYR A 195 -20.58 -15.97 8.26
C TYR A 195 -19.13 -16.12 7.77
N ILE A 196 -18.59 -15.12 7.08
CA ILE A 196 -17.20 -15.11 6.61
C ILE A 196 -16.22 -15.07 7.79
N GLY A 197 -16.43 -14.16 8.75
CA GLY A 197 -15.55 -13.97 9.90
C GLY A 197 -15.45 -15.21 10.79
N SER A 198 -16.52 -16.02 10.86
CA SER A 198 -16.55 -17.28 11.60
C SER A 198 -15.75 -18.42 10.96
N GLN A 199 -15.38 -18.30 9.69
CA GLN A 199 -14.57 -19.30 8.98
C GLN A 199 -13.10 -19.19 9.38
N GLN A 200 -12.33 -20.25 9.13
CA GLN A 200 -10.89 -20.25 9.34
C GLN A 200 -10.21 -19.17 8.46
N GLY A 201 -9.81 -18.06 9.09
CA GLY A 201 -9.03 -16.99 8.47
C GLY A 201 -7.52 -17.20 8.58
N TYR A 202 -6.75 -16.27 8.00
CA TYR A 202 -5.31 -16.18 8.20
C TYR A 202 -4.99 -15.71 9.62
N PRO A 203 -3.75 -15.86 10.13
CA PRO A 203 -3.38 -15.33 11.45
C PRO A 203 -3.63 -13.82 11.57
N GLU A 204 -3.32 -13.08 10.50
CA GLU A 204 -3.39 -11.63 10.43
C GLU A 204 -3.92 -11.20 9.05
N ALA A 205 -4.24 -9.92 8.92
CA ALA A 205 -4.57 -9.29 7.65
C ALA A 205 -3.39 -9.37 6.66
N PHE A 206 -3.66 -9.12 5.38
CA PHE A 206 -2.59 -9.05 4.39
C PHE A 206 -1.75 -7.77 4.60
N HIS A 207 -0.48 -7.91 4.95
CA HIS A 207 0.40 -6.77 5.14
C HIS A 207 0.86 -6.20 3.80
N LEU A 208 0.59 -4.91 3.59
CA LEU A 208 1.12 -4.14 2.48
C LEU A 208 2.60 -3.79 2.74
N PRO A 209 3.40 -3.51 1.69
CA PRO A 209 4.76 -3.04 1.88
C PRO A 209 4.79 -1.74 2.70
N GLU A 210 5.79 -1.59 3.55
CA GLU A 210 5.97 -0.36 4.29
C GLU A 210 6.26 0.82 3.32
N TYR A 211 5.52 1.91 3.49
CA TYR A 211 5.84 3.18 2.85
C TYR A 211 6.16 4.20 3.93
N VAL A 212 7.33 4.82 3.80
CA VAL A 212 7.75 5.91 4.66
C VAL A 212 7.84 7.15 3.80
N GLY A 213 7.09 8.18 4.17
CA GLY A 213 7.02 9.43 3.43
C GLY A 213 8.31 10.25 3.50
N ASP A 214 8.48 11.15 2.53
CA ASP A 214 9.63 12.06 2.45
C ASP A 214 9.76 13.01 3.66
N GLU A 215 8.73 13.17 4.51
CA GLU A 215 8.84 13.93 5.77
C GLU A 215 9.81 13.29 6.78
N GLU A 216 10.06 11.98 6.71
CA GLU A 216 11.14 11.30 7.45
C GLU A 216 12.43 11.14 6.63
N THR A 217 12.39 11.48 5.34
CA THR A 217 13.46 11.21 4.35
C THR A 217 14.08 12.50 3.81
N GLY A 218 13.81 13.63 4.46
CA GLY A 218 14.25 14.96 4.06
C GLY A 218 15.77 15.19 4.17
N ASN A 219 16.41 15.17 3.02
CA ASN A 219 17.73 15.74 2.66
C ASN A 219 18.99 15.09 3.25
N GLY A 220 19.79 14.52 2.33
CA GLY A 220 21.17 14.06 2.52
C GLY A 220 22.18 15.18 2.80
N ASN A 221 21.94 15.94 3.87
CA ASN A 221 22.90 16.79 4.58
C ASN A 221 22.42 17.19 5.99
N ASN A 222 21.32 16.62 6.49
CA ASN A 222 20.95 16.76 7.90
C ASN A 222 21.62 15.66 8.70
N GLU A 223 22.29 16.05 9.80
CA GLU A 223 22.79 15.14 10.82
C GLU A 223 21.67 14.14 11.18
N VAL A 224 21.97 12.86 11.13
CA VAL A 224 21.04 11.81 11.57
C VAL A 224 20.73 12.06 13.05
N ASP A 225 19.49 12.45 13.33
CA ASP A 225 19.06 12.77 14.69
C ASP A 225 18.89 11.48 15.50
N LEU A 226 19.90 11.14 16.30
CA LEU A 226 19.91 9.98 17.20
C LEU A 226 18.86 10.07 18.34
N LYS A 227 18.13 11.19 18.44
CA LYS A 227 16.96 11.31 19.32
C LYS A 227 15.72 10.63 18.76
N LYS A 228 15.64 10.43 17.45
CA LYS A 228 14.53 9.76 16.75
C LYS A 228 15.00 8.45 16.12
N ARG A 229 15.37 7.48 16.96
CA ARG A 229 15.79 6.14 16.52
C ARG A 229 14.60 5.30 16.06
N ASP A 230 14.86 4.40 15.10
CA ASP A 230 13.90 3.35 14.76
C ASP A 230 13.61 2.49 16.00
N PRO A 231 12.36 2.06 16.26
CA PRO A 231 12.04 1.17 17.38
C PRO A 231 12.89 -0.10 17.45
N LEU A 232 13.36 -0.58 16.30
CA LEU A 232 14.18 -1.78 16.17
C LEU A 232 15.69 -1.49 16.10
N PHE A 233 16.11 -0.24 16.29
CA PHE A 233 17.50 0.19 16.22
C PHE A 233 18.41 -0.65 17.13
N ASP A 234 18.05 -0.79 18.41
CA ASP A 234 18.84 -1.51 19.40
C ASP A 234 18.99 -3.00 19.05
N GLU A 235 17.92 -3.62 18.54
CA GLU A 235 17.95 -5.01 18.11
C GLU A 235 18.83 -5.20 16.88
N ALA A 236 18.74 -4.27 15.92
CA ALA A 236 19.56 -4.29 14.73
C ALA A 236 21.04 -4.05 15.03
N ALA A 237 21.35 -3.17 15.99
CA ALA A 237 22.70 -2.93 16.48
C ALA A 237 23.31 -4.22 17.04
N ARG A 238 22.56 -4.93 17.89
CA ARG A 238 22.99 -6.23 18.46
C ARG A 238 23.19 -7.27 17.37
N LEU A 239 22.30 -7.33 16.38
CA LEU A 239 22.41 -8.24 15.25
C LEU A 239 23.68 -7.98 14.42
N VAL A 240 23.96 -6.72 14.09
CA VAL A 240 25.12 -6.31 13.28
C VAL A 240 26.43 -6.60 14.01
N VAL A 241 26.51 -6.30 15.31
CA VAL A 241 27.68 -6.60 16.14
C VAL A 241 27.85 -8.10 16.35
N GLN A 242 26.78 -8.86 16.56
CA GLN A 242 26.87 -10.31 16.71
C GLN A 242 27.38 -11.00 15.45
N HIS A 243 26.95 -10.53 14.28
CA HIS A 243 27.33 -11.11 12.98
C HIS A 243 28.57 -10.46 12.35
N GLN A 244 29.08 -9.37 12.92
CA GLN A 244 30.20 -8.59 12.39
C GLN A 244 30.02 -8.22 10.91
N GLN A 245 28.78 -7.86 10.54
CA GLN A 245 28.42 -7.53 9.15
C GLN A 245 27.40 -6.38 9.09
N GLY A 246 27.86 -5.17 8.75
CA GLY A 246 27.04 -3.97 8.60
C GLY A 246 26.34 -3.85 7.25
N SER A 247 25.59 -4.88 6.83
CA SER A 247 24.88 -4.85 5.53
C SER A 247 23.38 -4.66 5.69
N THR A 248 22.80 -3.77 4.89
CA THR A 248 21.34 -3.55 4.81
C THR A 248 20.58 -4.86 4.57
N SER A 249 21.09 -5.72 3.69
CA SER A 249 20.46 -7.02 3.38
C SER A 249 20.46 -8.02 4.53
N LEU A 250 21.35 -7.87 5.52
CA LEU A 250 21.36 -8.70 6.72
C LEU A 250 20.19 -8.31 7.63
N ILE A 251 20.09 -7.01 7.94
CA ILE A 251 19.01 -6.44 8.76
C ILE A 251 17.66 -6.75 8.11
N GLN A 252 17.53 -6.48 6.82
CA GLN A 252 16.32 -6.77 6.04
C GLN A 252 15.84 -8.22 6.21
N ARG A 253 16.72 -9.21 6.01
CA ARG A 253 16.34 -10.63 6.04
C ARG A 253 16.11 -11.17 7.44
N ARG A 254 16.92 -10.73 8.41
CA ARG A 254 16.84 -11.26 9.78
C ARG A 254 15.71 -10.64 10.58
N MET A 255 15.42 -9.37 10.34
CA MET A 255 14.39 -8.61 11.07
C MET A 255 13.10 -8.47 10.25
N GLN A 256 13.04 -9.10 9.07
CA GLN A 256 11.88 -9.09 8.16
C GLN A 256 11.43 -7.67 7.80
N LEU A 257 12.38 -6.75 7.67
CA LEU A 257 12.14 -5.34 7.36
C LEU A 257 12.21 -5.09 5.85
N GLY A 258 11.57 -4.01 5.40
CA GLY A 258 11.79 -3.48 4.06
C GLY A 258 13.24 -3.03 3.85
N TYR A 259 13.76 -3.11 2.63
CA TYR A 259 15.15 -2.74 2.31
C TYR A 259 15.48 -1.29 2.72
N ASN A 260 14.53 -0.36 2.54
CA ASN A 260 14.71 1.05 2.87
C ASN A 260 14.79 1.29 4.39
N ARG A 261 13.95 0.62 5.19
CA ARG A 261 14.00 0.70 6.65
C ARG A 261 15.29 0.09 7.19
N ALA A 262 15.68 -1.08 6.67
CA ALA A 262 16.98 -1.67 6.98
C ALA A 262 18.17 -0.76 6.60
N GLY A 263 18.03 0.02 5.51
CA GLY A 263 19.01 1.03 5.08
C GLY A 263 19.12 2.16 6.09
N ARG A 264 17.99 2.76 6.48
CA ARG A 264 17.92 3.83 7.49
C ARG A 264 18.48 3.39 8.84
N ILE A 265 18.16 2.18 9.28
CA ILE A 265 18.74 1.63 10.50
C ILE A 265 20.27 1.56 10.37
N ILE A 266 20.80 1.12 9.23
CA ILE A 266 22.25 1.13 8.98
C ILE A 266 22.84 2.54 9.01
N ASP A 267 22.14 3.54 8.50
CA ASP A 267 22.57 4.95 8.54
C ASP A 267 22.56 5.50 9.98
N GLN A 268 21.55 5.14 10.78
CA GLN A 268 21.52 5.46 12.21
C GLN A 268 22.66 4.77 12.97
N LEU A 269 22.99 3.52 12.62
CA LEU A 269 24.10 2.81 13.22
C LEU A 269 25.45 3.45 12.87
N GLU A 270 25.59 4.03 11.67
CA GLU A 270 26.78 4.81 11.28
C GLU A 270 26.88 6.08 12.13
N ALA A 271 25.79 6.83 12.23
CA ALA A 271 25.75 8.05 13.03
C ALA A 271 26.03 7.80 14.52
N ALA A 272 25.62 6.64 15.04
CA ALA A 272 25.93 6.19 16.40
C ALA A 272 27.37 5.66 16.57
N GLY A 273 28.17 5.60 15.50
CA GLY A 273 29.54 5.09 15.52
C GLY A 273 29.65 3.57 15.68
N ILE A 274 28.56 2.82 15.41
CA ILE A 274 28.51 1.36 15.53
C ILE A 274 29.02 0.69 14.24
N VAL A 275 28.73 1.28 13.08
CA VAL A 275 29.29 0.88 11.78
C VAL A 275 30.05 2.02 11.13
N GLY A 276 30.98 1.67 10.24
CA GLY A 276 31.77 2.59 9.45
C GLY A 276 30.98 3.28 8.33
N PRO A 277 31.63 4.19 7.60
CA PRO A 277 30.96 5.00 6.60
C PRO A 277 30.45 4.19 5.41
N PHE A 278 29.54 4.79 4.64
CA PHE A 278 29.00 4.17 3.44
C PHE A 278 30.08 3.82 2.40
N GLU A 279 30.25 2.53 2.10
CA GLU A 279 31.18 1.99 1.09
C GLU A 279 30.47 1.50 -0.19
N GLY A 280 29.49 2.26 -0.70
CA GLY A 280 28.80 1.90 -1.94
C GLY A 280 27.96 0.63 -1.81
N SER A 281 28.23 -0.38 -2.65
CA SER A 281 27.47 -1.64 -2.65
C SER A 281 27.98 -2.71 -1.68
N LYS A 282 29.05 -2.42 -0.93
CA LYS A 282 29.63 -3.35 0.05
C LYS A 282 29.00 -3.18 1.43
N ALA A 283 29.09 -4.23 2.24
CA ALA A 283 28.74 -4.17 3.66
C ALA A 283 29.66 -3.18 4.37
N ARG A 284 29.11 -2.37 5.27
CA ARG A 284 29.90 -1.44 6.09
C ARG A 284 30.70 -2.21 7.12
N GLU A 285 31.89 -1.70 7.42
CA GLU A 285 32.73 -2.23 8.51
C GLU A 285 31.99 -2.06 9.84
N VAL A 286 32.07 -3.06 10.72
CA VAL A 286 31.50 -2.96 12.07
C VAL A 286 32.59 -2.45 13.01
N ILE A 287 32.42 -1.25 13.56
CA ILE A 287 33.41 -0.60 14.44
C ILE A 287 33.40 -1.25 15.82
N VAL A 288 32.20 -1.60 16.31
CA VAL A 288 32.02 -2.19 17.64
C VAL A 288 32.12 -3.72 17.56
N GLN A 289 33.17 -4.28 18.16
CA GLN A 289 33.45 -5.72 18.07
C GLN A 289 32.90 -6.54 19.23
N ASP A 290 32.56 -5.91 20.35
CA ASP A 290 32.13 -6.61 21.55
C ASP A 290 30.74 -6.15 22.04
N PRO A 291 29.87 -7.08 22.50
CA PRO A 291 28.55 -6.73 22.99
C PRO A 291 28.53 -5.81 24.22
N GLN A 292 29.60 -5.80 25.03
CA GLN A 292 29.64 -4.98 26.24
C GLN A 292 29.81 -3.49 25.92
N THR A 293 30.70 -3.18 24.97
CA THR A 293 30.88 -1.84 24.41
C THR A 293 29.61 -1.36 23.72
N LEU A 294 28.91 -2.23 22.98
CA LEU A 294 27.62 -1.88 22.39
C LEU A 294 26.60 -1.45 23.46
N GLU A 295 26.44 -2.22 24.53
CA GLU A 295 25.49 -1.89 25.61
C GLU A 295 25.87 -0.59 26.34
N GLN A 296 27.15 -0.24 26.41
CA GLN A 296 27.58 1.06 26.94
C GLN A 296 27.19 2.22 26.02
N ILE A 297 27.34 2.04 24.70
CA ILE A 297 26.93 3.03 23.69
C ILE A 297 25.41 3.23 23.74
N LEU A 298 24.62 2.15 23.76
CA LEU A 298 23.15 2.23 23.84
C LEU A 298 22.70 2.97 25.10
N LYS A 299 23.26 2.63 26.27
CA LYS A 299 22.97 3.34 27.53
C LYS A 299 23.30 4.82 27.48
N LYS A 300 24.40 5.19 26.84
CA LYS A 300 24.81 6.60 26.70
C LYS A 300 23.82 7.35 25.80
N LEU A 301 23.42 6.75 24.67
CA LEU A 301 22.40 7.32 23.78
C LEU A 301 21.06 7.47 24.49
N ASP A 302 20.66 6.53 25.34
CA ASP A 302 19.43 6.65 26.14
C ASP A 302 19.50 7.79 27.16
N GLN A 303 20.67 8.02 27.76
CA GLN A 303 20.89 9.12 28.72
C GLN A 303 20.94 10.50 28.06
N GLU A 304 21.44 10.60 26.82
CA GLU A 304 21.44 11.84 26.04
C GLU A 304 20.06 12.19 25.44
N ASN A 305 19.12 11.23 25.52
CA ASN A 305 17.74 11.36 25.06
C ASN A 305 16.73 11.75 26.17
N LEU A 306 17.18 11.80 27.43
CA LEU A 306 16.44 12.30 28.60
C LEU A 306 16.67 13.81 28.81
#